data_AF-U9SWF9-F1
#
_entry.id   AF-U9SWF9-F1
#
_cell.length_a   1.000
_cell.length_b   1.000
_cell.length_c   1.000
_cell.angle_alpha   90.00
_cell.angle_beta   90.00
_cell.angle_gamma   90.00
#
_symmetry.space_group_name_H-M   'P 1'
#
loop_
_entity.id
_entity.type
_entity.pdbx_description
1 polymer ?
#
loop_
_entity_poly.entity_id
_entity_poly.type
_entity_poly.pdbx_seq_one_letter_code
_entity_poly.pdbx_strand_id
1 'polypeptide(L)'
;MDTGIINDDEEVTTWVNNDKKIYMKKFFDQFHDVYDVFLAEVVKCKKIEEYIDLEKSIILRVGSVSKPGKIPIRLNKPETKVPAVYYFLSLFLIKFAGVHVETSLEVLLRQFQKIIEDLEKGLAESALTNELVIQDLENRIRNLEAEVIAKE
;
A
#
# COMPACT_ATOMS: atom_id res chain seq x y z
N MET A 1 -23.94 26.62 -4.85
CA MET A 1 -23.37 25.31 -4.49
C MET A 1 -22.20 25.10 -5.42
N ASP A 2 -21.00 25.04 -4.84
CA ASP A 2 -19.73 25.00 -5.57
C ASP A 2 -19.62 23.75 -6.45
N THR A 3 -19.66 23.96 -7.75
CA THR A 3 -19.56 22.90 -8.75
C THR A 3 -18.12 22.35 -8.86
N GLY A 4 -17.12 23.08 -8.32
CA GLY A 4 -15.71 22.66 -8.28
C GLY A 4 -15.42 21.56 -7.26
N ILE A 5 -15.98 21.67 -6.04
CA ILE A 5 -15.75 20.69 -4.96
C ILE A 5 -16.35 19.32 -5.30
N ILE A 6 -17.45 19.29 -6.06
CA ILE A 6 -18.16 18.06 -6.44
C ILE A 6 -17.39 17.26 -7.51
N ASN A 7 -16.71 17.94 -8.44
CA ASN A 7 -15.94 17.28 -9.50
C ASN A 7 -14.66 16.63 -8.96
N ASP A 8 -13.99 17.27 -8.00
CA ASP A 8 -12.78 16.73 -7.37
C ASP A 8 -13.09 15.46 -6.55
N ASP A 9 -14.24 15.41 -5.86
CA ASP A 9 -14.68 14.24 -5.10
C ASP A 9 -15.01 13.03 -6.01
N GLU A 10 -15.60 13.27 -7.19
CA GLU A 10 -15.92 12.22 -8.16
C GLU A 10 -14.67 11.65 -8.83
N GLU A 11 -13.69 12.50 -9.15
CA GLU A 11 -12.40 12.10 -9.72
C GLU A 11 -11.59 11.25 -8.72
N VAL A 12 -11.48 11.70 -7.46
CA VAL A 12 -10.81 10.95 -6.39
C VAL A 12 -11.50 9.60 -6.16
N THR A 13 -12.84 9.58 -6.12
CA THR A 13 -13.61 8.34 -5.94
C THR A 13 -13.36 7.36 -7.10
N THR A 14 -13.29 7.86 -8.33
CA THR A 14 -13.02 7.03 -9.52
C THR A 14 -11.60 6.47 -9.50
N TRP A 15 -10.62 7.29 -9.16
CA TRP A 15 -9.23 6.86 -9.01
C TRP A 15 -9.08 5.79 -7.94
N VAL A 16 -9.61 6.01 -6.73
CA VAL A 16 -9.59 5.03 -5.63
C VAL A 16 -10.25 3.71 -6.04
N ASN A 17 -11.38 3.76 -6.75
CA ASN A 17 -12.07 2.56 -7.20
C ASN A 17 -11.28 1.78 -8.26
N ASN A 18 -10.57 2.45 -9.15
CA ASN A 18 -9.73 1.81 -10.16
C ASN A 18 -8.50 1.15 -9.52
N ASP A 19 -7.80 1.86 -8.64
CA ASP A 19 -6.65 1.32 -7.93
C ASP A 19 -7.07 0.13 -7.05
N LYS A 20 -8.19 0.25 -6.34
CA LYS A 20 -8.76 -0.88 -5.57
C LYS A 20 -8.95 -2.12 -6.44
N LYS A 21 -9.52 -1.99 -7.64
CA LYS A 21 -9.70 -3.15 -8.55
C LYS A 21 -8.36 -3.77 -8.96
N ILE A 22 -7.35 -2.95 -9.25
CA ILE A 22 -6.01 -3.41 -9.64
C ILE A 22 -5.36 -4.19 -8.50
N TYR A 23 -5.33 -3.63 -7.29
CA TYR A 23 -4.72 -4.27 -6.13
C TYR A 23 -5.47 -5.54 -5.71
N MET A 24 -6.80 -5.51 -5.70
CA MET A 24 -7.62 -6.68 -5.38
C MET A 24 -7.40 -7.80 -6.40
N LYS A 25 -7.35 -7.47 -7.70
CA LYS A 25 -7.04 -8.44 -8.74
C LYS A 25 -5.66 -9.05 -8.52
N LYS A 26 -4.63 -8.22 -8.32
CA LYS A 26 -3.26 -8.69 -8.08
C LYS A 26 -3.16 -9.60 -6.86
N PHE A 27 -3.90 -9.30 -5.78
CA PHE A 27 -3.97 -10.14 -4.59
C PHE A 27 -4.59 -11.50 -4.90
N PHE A 28 -5.77 -11.53 -5.53
CA PHE A 28 -6.47 -12.79 -5.84
C PHE A 28 -5.79 -13.62 -6.92
N ASP A 29 -5.09 -12.99 -7.87
CA ASP A 29 -4.33 -13.69 -8.91
C ASP A 29 -3.30 -14.66 -8.29
N GLN A 30 -2.74 -14.33 -7.12
CA GLN A 30 -1.80 -15.18 -6.39
C GLN A 30 -2.46 -16.46 -5.82
N PHE A 31 -3.77 -16.45 -5.64
CA PHE A 31 -4.49 -17.61 -5.11
C PHE A 31 -4.84 -18.64 -6.18
N HIS A 32 -4.80 -18.31 -7.47
CA HIS A 32 -5.03 -19.30 -8.52
C HIS A 32 -4.05 -20.47 -8.42
N ASP A 33 -2.75 -20.17 -8.31
CA ASP A 33 -1.71 -21.19 -8.11
C ASP A 33 -1.86 -21.93 -6.78
N VAL A 34 -2.40 -21.27 -5.74
CA VAL A 34 -2.71 -21.93 -4.47
C VAL A 34 -3.71 -23.05 -4.68
N TYR A 35 -4.84 -22.73 -5.31
CA TYR A 35 -5.92 -23.71 -5.50
C TYR A 35 -5.50 -24.88 -6.38
N ASP A 36 -4.73 -24.61 -7.44
CA ASP A 36 -4.39 -25.60 -8.44
C ASP A 36 -3.14 -26.42 -8.10
N VAL A 37 -2.18 -25.84 -7.37
CA VAL A 37 -0.84 -26.44 -7.16
C VAL A 37 -0.57 -26.72 -5.69
N PHE A 38 -0.76 -25.73 -4.81
CA PHE A 38 -0.23 -25.82 -3.45
C PHE A 38 -1.14 -26.53 -2.46
N LEU A 39 -2.47 -26.44 -2.60
CA LEU A 39 -3.40 -27.12 -1.69
C LEU A 39 -3.24 -28.65 -1.73
N ALA A 40 -2.98 -29.21 -2.92
CA ALA A 40 -2.78 -30.65 -3.08
C ALA A 40 -1.54 -31.14 -2.30
N GLU A 41 -0.47 -30.34 -2.25
CA GLU A 41 0.73 -30.66 -1.49
C GLU A 41 0.53 -30.48 0.02
N VAL A 42 -0.18 -29.41 0.44
CA VAL A 42 -0.49 -29.16 1.85
C VAL A 42 -1.34 -30.28 2.45
N VAL A 43 -2.30 -30.83 1.69
CA VAL A 43 -3.16 -31.94 2.13
C VAL A 43 -2.38 -33.24 2.33
N LYS A 44 -1.24 -33.41 1.66
CA LYS A 44 -0.37 -34.59 1.84
C LYS A 44 0.42 -34.53 3.14
N CYS A 45 0.63 -33.34 3.72
CA CYS A 45 1.33 -33.19 4.99
C CYS A 45 0.55 -33.86 6.13
N LYS A 46 1.20 -34.79 6.81
CA LYS A 46 0.65 -35.49 7.99
C LYS A 46 1.28 -35.00 9.29
N LYS A 47 2.49 -34.46 9.20
CA LYS A 47 3.27 -33.98 10.34
C LYS A 47 3.64 -32.50 10.17
N ILE A 48 3.90 -31.84 11.29
CA ILE A 48 4.25 -30.41 11.30
C ILE A 48 5.59 -30.14 10.61
N GLU A 49 6.53 -31.08 10.67
CA GLU A 49 7.84 -30.95 10.02
C GLU A 49 7.71 -30.94 8.49
N GLU A 50 6.89 -31.84 7.94
CA GLU A 50 6.59 -31.91 6.50
C GLU A 50 5.93 -30.61 6.02
N TYR A 51 5.01 -30.06 6.81
CA TYR A 51 4.39 -28.77 6.53
C TYR A 51 5.42 -27.63 6.57
N ILE A 52 6.31 -27.59 7.56
CA ILE A 52 7.33 -26.54 7.70
C ILE A 52 8.26 -26.51 6.48
N ASP A 53 8.64 -27.68 5.95
CA ASP A 53 9.51 -27.75 4.78
C ASP A 53 8.81 -27.31 3.49
N LEU A 54 7.52 -27.65 3.34
CA LEU A 54 6.68 -27.15 2.25
C LEU A 54 6.46 -25.62 2.35
N GLU A 55 6.21 -25.12 3.55
CA GLU A 55 6.09 -23.68 3.84
C GLU A 55 7.38 -22.93 3.46
N LYS A 56 8.55 -23.50 3.74
CA LYS A 56 9.84 -22.90 3.34
C LYS A 56 10.04 -22.87 1.83
N SER A 57 9.60 -23.88 1.09
CA SER A 57 9.82 -23.92 -0.36
C SER A 57 8.89 -22.96 -1.13
N ILE A 58 7.67 -22.74 -0.62
CA ILE A 58 6.65 -21.91 -1.27
C ILE A 58 6.63 -20.49 -0.71
N ILE A 59 6.43 -20.33 0.61
CA ILE A 59 6.16 -19.03 1.23
C ILE A 59 7.44 -18.23 1.45
N LEU A 60 8.54 -18.86 1.89
CA LEU A 60 9.81 -18.16 2.09
C LEU A 60 10.48 -17.72 0.79
N ARG A 61 10.12 -18.32 -0.37
CA ARG A 61 10.56 -17.85 -1.69
C ARG A 61 9.98 -16.47 -2.02
N VAL A 62 8.83 -16.12 -1.44
CA VAL A 62 8.12 -14.85 -1.63
C VAL A 62 8.61 -13.77 -0.64
N GLY A 63 9.45 -14.13 0.34
CA GLY A 63 9.89 -13.23 1.41
C GLY A 63 8.82 -13.17 2.52
N SER A 64 9.14 -13.70 3.70
CA SER A 64 8.19 -13.79 4.81
C SER A 64 8.77 -13.19 6.09
N VAL A 65 8.01 -12.31 6.75
CA VAL A 65 8.29 -11.80 8.11
C VAL A 65 7.94 -12.83 9.18
N SER A 66 7.11 -13.82 8.84
CA SER A 66 6.69 -14.87 9.77
C SER A 66 7.75 -15.96 9.84
N LYS A 67 8.23 -16.26 11.06
CA LYS A 67 9.14 -17.39 11.30
C LYS A 67 8.44 -18.70 10.89
N PRO A 68 9.10 -19.57 10.10
CA PRO A 68 8.55 -20.87 9.75
C PRO A 68 8.12 -21.65 11.00
N GLY A 69 6.98 -22.32 10.91
CA GLY A 69 6.46 -23.12 12.03
C GLY A 69 5.91 -22.33 13.22
N LYS A 70 5.87 -20.98 13.18
CA LYS A 70 5.13 -20.23 14.22
C LYS A 70 3.63 -20.46 14.03
N ILE A 71 3.04 -21.15 15.01
CA ILE A 71 1.63 -21.53 15.04
C ILE A 71 0.81 -20.38 15.66
N PRO A 72 -0.29 -19.92 15.02
CA PRO A 72 -1.24 -19.03 15.66
C PRO A 72 -1.80 -19.70 16.91
N ILE A 73 -1.59 -19.06 18.07
CA ILE A 73 -1.96 -19.57 19.41
C ILE A 73 -3.42 -20.00 19.46
N ARG A 74 -4.29 -19.34 18.68
CA ARG A 74 -5.74 -19.62 18.63
C ARG A 74 -6.11 -20.94 17.94
N LEU A 75 -5.23 -21.47 17.09
CA LEU A 75 -5.45 -22.74 16.38
C LEU A 75 -4.92 -23.96 17.15
N ASN A 76 -4.10 -23.76 18.19
CA ASN A 76 -3.54 -24.84 19.00
C ASN A 76 -4.30 -25.03 20.31
N LYS A 77 -5.61 -25.29 20.23
CA LYS A 77 -6.43 -25.59 21.41
C LYS A 77 -6.60 -27.11 21.57
N PRO A 78 -6.41 -27.66 22.78
CA PRO A 78 -6.60 -29.08 23.05
C PRO A 78 -8.06 -29.54 22.88
N GLU A 79 -9.00 -28.59 22.95
CA GLU A 79 -10.45 -28.80 22.80
C GLU A 79 -10.87 -29.10 21.35
N THR A 80 -10.08 -28.66 20.37
CA THR A 80 -10.38 -28.80 18.94
C THR A 80 -9.53 -29.90 18.33
N LYS A 81 -10.04 -31.14 18.35
CA LYS A 81 -9.48 -32.25 17.53
C LYS A 81 -9.81 -32.03 16.06
N VAL A 82 -9.14 -31.06 15.44
CA VAL A 82 -9.26 -30.80 14.01
C VAL A 82 -8.26 -31.72 13.28
N PRO A 83 -8.67 -32.45 12.23
CA PRO A 83 -7.74 -33.21 11.41
C PRO A 83 -6.58 -32.33 10.93
N ALA A 84 -5.35 -32.85 11.01
CA ALA A 84 -4.12 -32.10 10.73
C ALA A 84 -4.14 -31.39 9.36
N VAL A 85 -4.80 -31.98 8.37
CA VAL A 85 -5.01 -31.41 7.03
C VAL A 85 -5.69 -30.04 7.08
N TYR A 86 -6.81 -29.89 7.79
CA TYR A 86 -7.52 -28.61 7.88
C TYR A 86 -6.71 -27.55 8.62
N TYR A 87 -5.91 -28.01 9.58
CA TYR A 87 -5.00 -27.16 10.31
C TYR A 87 -3.88 -26.62 9.41
N PHE A 88 -3.20 -27.48 8.64
CA PHE A 88 -2.15 -27.07 7.69
C PHE A 88 -2.70 -26.18 6.57
N LEU A 89 -3.88 -26.49 6.03
CA LEU A 89 -4.58 -25.64 5.06
C LEU A 89 -4.82 -24.24 5.61
N SER A 90 -5.34 -24.14 6.83
CA SER A 90 -5.61 -22.85 7.47
C SER A 90 -4.33 -22.06 7.70
N LEU A 91 -3.27 -22.70 8.20
CA LEU A 91 -1.97 -22.06 8.41
C LEU A 91 -1.38 -21.54 7.10
N PHE A 92 -1.40 -22.36 6.06
CA PHE A 92 -0.87 -22.01 4.75
C PHE A 92 -1.58 -20.79 4.19
N LEU A 93 -2.92 -20.83 4.12
CA LEU A 93 -3.72 -19.74 3.56
C LEU A 93 -3.55 -18.43 4.32
N ILE A 94 -3.52 -18.47 5.65
CA ILE A 94 -3.33 -17.27 6.48
C ILE A 94 -1.96 -16.64 6.21
N LYS A 95 -0.90 -17.45 6.20
CA LYS A 95 0.46 -16.94 6.00
C LYS A 95 0.69 -16.48 4.57
N PHE A 96 0.19 -17.22 3.59
CA PHE A 96 0.25 -16.87 2.18
C PHE A 96 -0.46 -15.54 1.90
N ALA A 97 -1.70 -15.39 2.42
CA ALA A 97 -2.43 -14.12 2.35
C ALA A 97 -1.65 -12.97 2.99
N GLY A 98 -1.06 -13.22 4.17
CA GLY A 98 -0.27 -12.23 4.89
C GLY A 98 0.88 -11.65 4.07
N VAL A 99 1.66 -12.51 3.40
CA VAL A 99 2.81 -12.09 2.56
C VAL A 99 2.36 -11.23 1.38
N HIS A 100 1.25 -11.59 0.72
CA HIS A 100 0.76 -10.80 -0.41
C HIS A 100 0.06 -9.50 0.00
N VAL A 101 -0.60 -9.48 1.17
CA VAL A 101 -1.10 -8.24 1.77
C VAL A 101 0.06 -7.30 2.08
N GLU A 102 1.11 -7.80 2.73
CA GLU A 102 2.31 -7.01 3.03
C GLU A 102 2.93 -6.42 1.77
N THR A 103 3.17 -7.24 0.74
CA THR A 103 3.70 -6.76 -0.54
C THR A 103 2.82 -5.67 -1.15
N SER A 104 1.50 -5.82 -1.06
CA SER A 104 0.55 -4.82 -1.58
C SER A 104 0.59 -3.52 -0.77
N LEU A 105 0.71 -3.62 0.56
CA LEU A 105 0.86 -2.47 1.45
C LEU A 105 2.18 -1.72 1.20
N GLU A 106 3.29 -2.42 0.99
CA GLU A 106 4.57 -1.79 0.65
C GLU A 106 4.47 -0.94 -0.63
N VAL A 107 3.82 -1.47 -1.66
CA VAL A 107 3.62 -0.73 -2.92
C VAL A 107 2.76 0.50 -2.70
N LEU A 108 1.65 0.37 -1.96
CA LEU A 108 0.76 1.49 -1.64
C LEU A 108 1.49 2.57 -0.83
N LEU A 109 2.23 2.18 0.20
CA LEU A 109 2.99 3.11 1.04
C LEU A 109 4.02 3.90 0.23
N ARG A 110 4.73 3.24 -0.70
CA ARG A 110 5.68 3.93 -1.60
C ARG A 110 4.99 4.93 -2.52
N GLN A 111 3.80 4.60 -3.03
CA GLN A 111 3.02 5.53 -3.84
C GLN A 111 2.58 6.75 -3.04
N PHE A 112 2.04 6.56 -1.83
CA PHE A 112 1.65 7.67 -0.95
C PHE A 112 2.83 8.56 -0.58
N GLN A 113 3.99 7.96 -0.28
CA GLN A 113 5.18 8.73 0.03
C GLN A 113 5.59 9.62 -1.15
N LYS A 114 5.58 9.08 -2.38
CA LYS A 114 5.89 9.86 -3.58
C LYS A 114 4.90 11.01 -3.80
N ILE A 115 3.60 10.77 -3.59
CA ILE A 115 2.57 11.82 -3.72
C ILE A 115 2.84 12.95 -2.72
N ILE A 116 3.19 12.63 -1.48
CA ILE A 116 3.53 13.62 -0.46
C ILE A 116 4.75 14.44 -0.89
N GLU A 117 5.83 13.78 -1.36
CA GLU A 117 7.05 14.44 -1.83
C GLU A 117 6.76 15.38 -3.02
N ASP A 118 5.94 14.96 -3.98
CA ASP A 118 5.55 15.77 -5.13
C ASP A 118 4.71 16.99 -4.71
N LEU A 119 3.80 16.84 -3.73
CA LEU A 119 3.01 17.93 -3.17
C LEU A 119 3.89 18.95 -2.40
N GLU A 120 4.81 18.48 -1.57
CA GLU A 120 5.75 19.34 -0.84
C GLU A 120 6.61 20.17 -1.79
N LYS A 121 7.10 19.54 -2.87
CA LYS A 121 7.86 20.23 -3.90
C LYS A 121 7.04 21.31 -4.61
N GLY A 122 5.81 20.99 -5.01
CA GLY A 122 4.92 21.96 -5.67
C GLY A 122 4.58 23.15 -4.77
N LEU A 123 4.39 22.91 -3.47
CA LEU A 123 4.15 23.98 -2.49
C LEU A 123 5.38 24.89 -2.34
N ALA A 124 6.58 24.32 -2.27
CA ALA A 124 7.83 25.08 -2.18
C ALA A 124 8.08 25.93 -3.44
N GLU A 125 7.85 25.36 -4.63
CA GLU A 125 7.97 26.09 -5.91
C GLU A 125 6.95 27.23 -6.02
N SER A 126 5.70 27.00 -5.57
CA SER A 126 4.68 28.05 -5.52
C SER A 126 5.04 29.15 -4.54
N ALA A 127 5.55 28.81 -3.35
CA ALA A 127 5.97 29.78 -2.35
C ALA A 127 7.11 30.68 -2.89
N LEU A 128 8.12 30.08 -3.52
CA LEU A 128 9.21 30.80 -4.15
C LEU A 128 8.72 31.73 -5.27
N THR A 129 7.82 31.24 -6.13
CA THR A 129 7.24 32.03 -7.22
C THR A 129 6.49 33.24 -6.67
N ASN A 130 5.68 33.03 -5.62
CA ASN A 130 4.93 34.10 -4.98
C ASN A 130 5.86 35.14 -4.34
N GLU A 131 6.94 34.71 -3.69
CA GLU A 131 7.93 35.62 -3.09
C GLU A 131 8.62 36.48 -4.16
N LEU A 132 8.99 35.90 -5.30
CA LEU A 132 9.56 36.65 -6.43
C LEU A 132 8.57 37.68 -6.99
N VAL A 133 7.29 37.32 -7.13
CA VAL A 133 6.24 38.23 -7.60
C VAL A 133 6.02 39.37 -6.62
N ILE A 134 6.00 39.08 -5.31
CA ILE A 134 5.87 40.11 -4.26
C ILE A 134 7.04 41.09 -4.34
N GLN A 135 8.28 40.59 -4.45
CA GLN A 135 9.47 41.45 -4.57
C GLN A 135 9.43 42.35 -5.81
N ASP A 136 9.00 41.83 -6.98
CA ASP A 136 8.82 42.65 -8.18
C ASP A 136 7.81 43.78 -7.95
N LEU A 137 6.66 43.45 -7.37
CA LEU A 137 5.61 44.42 -7.07
C LEU A 137 6.07 45.49 -6.07
N GLU A 138 6.74 45.09 -5.00
CA GLU A 138 7.30 46.01 -4.00
C GLU A 138 8.32 46.97 -4.62
N ASN A 139 9.21 46.48 -5.49
CA ASN A 139 10.18 47.33 -6.18
C ASN A 139 9.49 48.31 -7.15
N ARG A 140 8.46 47.86 -7.87
CA ARG A 140 7.67 48.73 -8.76
C ARG A 140 6.95 49.83 -7.98
N ILE A 141 6.36 49.51 -6.84
CA ILE A 141 5.72 50.50 -5.95
C ILE A 141 6.75 51.53 -5.49
N ARG A 142 7.92 51.08 -5.00
CA ARG A 142 8.98 51.97 -4.51
C ARG A 142 9.49 52.94 -5.59
N ASN A 143 9.60 52.47 -6.84
CA ASN A 143 9.98 53.31 -7.98
C ASN A 143 8.90 54.36 -8.29
N LEU A 144 7.62 53.96 -8.28
CA LEU A 144 6.50 54.89 -8.49
C LEU A 144 6.42 55.95 -7.37
N GLU A 145 6.63 55.55 -6.12
CA GLU A 145 6.69 56.48 -4.99
C GLU A 145 7.80 57.53 -5.17
N ALA A 146 8.99 57.11 -5.62
CA ALA A 146 10.09 58.03 -5.90
C ALA A 146 9.79 59.00 -7.05
N GLU A 147 9.13 58.52 -8.13
CA GLU A 147 8.72 59.37 -9.25
C GLU A 147 7.67 60.42 -8.86
N VAL A 148 6.75 60.08 -7.94
CA VAL A 148 5.75 61.03 -7.43
C VAL A 148 6.43 62.12 -6.59
N ILE A 149 7.30 61.74 -5.67
CA ILE A 149 8.03 62.69 -4.81
C ILE A 149 8.89 63.64 -5.65
N ALA A 150 9.52 63.16 -6.73
CA ALA A 150 10.34 63.99 -7.59
C ALA A 150 9.55 65.04 -8.42
N LYS A 151 8.21 64.93 -8.47
CA LYS A 151 7.32 65.85 -9.20
C LYS A 151 6.60 66.85 -8.28
N GLU A 152 6.70 66.71 -6.96
CA GLU A 152 6.23 67.69 -5.96
C GLU A 152 7.32 68.73 -5.64
#